data_AF-A0A813GF10-F1
#
_entry.id   AF-A0A813GF10-F1
#
_cell.length_a   1.000
_cell.length_b   1.000
_cell.length_c   1.000
_cell.angle_alpha   90.00
_cell.angle_beta   90.00
_cell.angle_gamma   90.00
#
_symmetry.space_group_name_H-M   'P 1'
#
loop_
_entity.id
_entity.type
_entity.pdbx_description
1 polymer ?
#
loop_
_entity_poly.entity_id
_entity_poly.type
_entity_poly.pdbx_seq_one_letter_code
_entity_poly.pdbx_strand_id
1 'polypeptide(L)'
;MYSAWPSATSPQEELPPGWVRQESRSKPGSYYYANAVRNLTQVEPPPGTRNALAVLPILVAAEPAEASRALDPEEAAAAEEEKERKKKVAEDEQEAEEELAEEATRKAKARKVEEQRKKEEAARLEKERQEKEAEDLKQRLKAEEIARVQRLEAEEIARVKAEAEEALALEKHKKEVEVRAKENEARSRKAQMFELHVRSKQQAAWTKKEEEEEAAEKARTEE
;
A
#
# COMPACT_ATOMS: atom_id res chain seq x y z
N MET A 1 -20.31 15.51 27.71
CA MET A 1 -19.66 16.80 28.02
C MET A 1 -18.70 16.55 29.18
N TYR A 2 -17.40 16.39 28.90
CA TYR A 2 -16.36 16.34 29.92
C TYR A 2 -15.54 17.63 29.78
N SER A 3 -15.57 18.45 30.83
CA SER A 3 -14.86 19.73 30.90
C SER A 3 -13.35 19.47 31.03
N ALA A 4 -12.58 19.95 30.06
CA ALA A 4 -11.13 20.00 30.14
C ALA A 4 -10.71 20.94 31.27
N TRP A 5 -10.00 20.40 32.27
CA TRP A 5 -9.33 21.23 33.27
C TRP A 5 -8.19 22.00 32.60
N PRO A 6 -8.06 23.32 32.82
CA PRO A 6 -6.88 24.05 32.39
C PRO A 6 -5.69 23.52 33.17
N SER A 7 -4.83 22.73 32.52
CA SER A 7 -3.54 22.36 33.08
C SER A 7 -2.80 23.64 33.47
N ALA A 8 -2.52 23.77 34.76
CA ALA A 8 -1.72 24.85 35.31
C ALA A 8 -0.39 24.89 34.56
N THR A 9 -0.21 25.92 33.74
CA THR A 9 1.07 26.27 33.13
C THR A 9 2.02 26.63 34.26
N SER A 10 2.80 25.66 34.72
CA SER A 10 3.92 25.90 35.62
C SER A 10 4.82 26.96 34.97
N PRO A 11 5.36 27.92 35.75
CA PRO A 11 6.27 28.94 35.23
C PRO A 11 7.39 28.23 34.49
N GLN A 12 7.37 28.33 33.16
CA GLN A 12 8.31 27.66 32.29
C GLN A 12 9.69 28.24 32.62
N GLU A 13 10.56 27.43 33.25
CA GLU A 13 12.00 27.69 33.22
C GLU A 13 12.36 27.98 31.77
N GLU A 14 12.82 29.19 31.49
CA GLU A 14 13.18 29.65 30.14
C GLU A 14 14.35 28.83 29.62
N LEU A 15 14.02 27.69 29.00
CA LEU A 15 14.97 26.87 28.28
C LEU A 15 15.42 27.63 27.02
N PRO A 16 16.70 27.51 26.62
CA PRO A 16 17.17 28.12 25.39
C PRO A 16 16.34 27.66 24.18
N PRO A 17 16.20 28.49 23.13
CA PRO A 17 15.39 28.16 21.96
C PRO A 17 15.75 26.80 21.35
N GLY A 18 14.73 25.96 21.10
CA GLY A 18 14.88 24.63 20.50
C GLY A 18 15.09 23.49 21.48
N TRP A 19 15.20 23.77 22.78
CA TRP A 19 15.21 22.76 23.84
C TRP A 19 13.80 22.52 24.40
N VAL A 20 13.44 21.25 24.58
CA VAL A 20 12.16 20.83 25.17
C VAL A 20 12.44 19.87 26.32
N ARG A 21 11.92 20.17 27.51
CA ARG A 21 11.93 19.24 28.65
C ARG A 21 10.87 18.18 28.43
N GLN A 22 11.26 16.92 28.39
CA GLN A 22 10.36 15.78 28.25
C GLN A 22 10.51 14.86 29.46
N GLU A 23 9.40 14.27 29.90
CA GLU A 23 9.40 13.27 30.96
C GLU A 23 9.74 11.88 30.40
N SER A 24 10.59 11.14 31.10
CA SER A 24 10.94 9.78 30.73
C SER A 24 9.74 8.85 30.87
N ARG A 25 9.39 8.17 29.78
CA ARG A 25 8.34 7.13 29.79
C ARG A 25 8.70 5.93 30.66
N SER A 26 9.99 5.64 30.84
CA SER A 26 10.46 4.49 31.61
C SER A 26 10.65 4.80 33.10
N LYS A 27 10.80 6.08 33.47
CA LYS A 27 10.97 6.54 34.85
C LYS A 27 10.14 7.80 35.07
N PRO A 28 8.84 7.68 35.39
CA PRO A 28 8.01 8.85 35.65
C PRO A 28 8.61 9.69 36.77
N GLY A 29 8.59 11.01 36.61
CA GLY A 29 9.27 11.99 37.46
C GLY A 29 10.73 12.29 37.09
N SER A 30 11.36 11.51 36.19
CA SER A 30 12.67 11.86 35.62
C SER A 30 12.50 12.64 34.33
N TYR A 31 13.19 13.78 34.20
CA TYR A 31 13.15 14.61 33.00
C TYR A 31 14.46 14.54 32.21
N TYR A 32 14.35 14.64 30.88
CA TYR A 32 15.48 14.84 29.98
C TYR A 32 15.18 16.02 29.05
N TYR A 33 16.23 16.58 28.46
CA TYR A 33 16.15 17.72 27.57
C TYR A 33 16.46 17.26 26.15
N ALA A 34 15.50 17.43 25.25
CA ALA A 34 15.62 17.11 23.84
C ALA A 34 15.79 18.39 23.03
N ASN A 35 16.81 18.45 22.18
CA ASN A 35 17.01 19.52 21.22
C ASN A 35 16.52 19.08 19.84
N ALA A 36 15.39 19.63 19.40
CA ALA A 36 14.78 19.25 18.12
C ALA A 36 15.62 19.67 16.90
N VAL A 37 16.47 20.68 17.04
CA VAL A 37 17.31 21.19 15.95
C VAL A 37 18.51 20.27 15.71
N ARG A 38 19.07 19.70 16.77
CA ARG A 38 20.28 18.87 16.70
C ARG A 38 20.01 17.37 16.85
N ASN A 39 18.78 16.97 17.12
CA ASN A 39 18.40 15.59 17.48
C ASN A 39 19.28 15.01 18.61
N LEU A 40 19.59 15.85 19.60
CA LEU A 40 20.39 15.50 20.78
C LEU A 40 19.49 15.41 22.01
N THR A 41 19.74 14.42 22.86
CA THR A 41 19.07 14.26 24.16
C THR A 41 20.12 14.21 25.25
N GLN A 42 19.91 14.96 26.33
CA GLN A 42 20.78 14.94 27.51
C GLN A 42 19.94 14.96 28.80
N VAL A 43 20.47 14.32 29.84
CA VAL A 43 19.83 14.29 31.16
C VAL A 43 20.11 15.59 31.91
N GLU A 44 21.32 16.14 31.77
CA GLU A 44 21.70 17.40 32.40
C GLU A 44 21.05 18.60 31.69
N PRO A 45 20.61 19.62 32.45
CA PRO A 45 20.04 20.83 31.87
C PRO A 45 21.08 21.58 31.03
N PRO A 46 20.69 22.15 29.87
CA PRO A 46 21.63 22.89 29.03
C PRO A 46 22.23 24.09 29.79
N PRO A 47 23.51 24.42 29.54
CA PRO A 47 24.18 25.54 30.18
C PRO A 47 23.42 26.84 29.88
N GLY A 48 23.10 27.60 30.93
CA GLY A 48 22.23 28.79 30.85
C GLY A 48 20.90 28.62 31.60
N THR A 49 20.49 27.39 31.90
CA THR A 49 19.40 27.13 32.85
C THR A 49 19.92 27.45 34.25
N ARG A 50 19.29 28.41 34.96
CA ARG A 50 19.84 29.16 36.11
C ARG A 50 20.19 28.36 37.39
N ASN A 51 20.27 27.03 37.34
CA ASN A 51 20.42 26.14 38.51
C ASN A 51 21.75 25.36 38.61
N ALA A 52 22.77 25.65 37.79
CA ALA A 52 24.02 24.85 37.75
C ALA A 52 25.14 25.23 38.76
N LEU A 53 24.86 25.97 39.84
CA LEU A 53 25.91 26.56 40.70
C LEU A 53 26.25 25.80 42.00
N ALA A 54 25.91 24.52 42.17
CA ALA A 54 26.02 23.89 43.50
C ALA A 54 26.52 22.43 43.55
N VAL A 55 27.69 22.08 42.97
CA VAL A 55 28.47 20.92 43.45
C VAL A 55 29.97 21.12 43.20
N LEU A 56 30.75 21.36 44.26
CA LEU A 56 32.22 21.24 44.26
C LEU A 56 32.62 19.89 44.88
N PRO A 57 33.42 19.04 44.21
CA PRO A 57 33.98 17.84 44.84
C PRO A 57 35.25 18.16 45.64
N ILE A 58 35.25 17.71 46.89
CA ILE A 58 36.32 17.80 47.89
C ILE A 58 37.41 16.76 47.58
N LEU A 59 38.64 17.23 47.33
CA LEU A 59 39.85 16.41 47.22
C LEU A 59 40.37 16.04 48.62
N VAL A 60 40.41 14.75 48.95
CA VAL A 60 41.11 14.22 50.14
C VAL A 60 42.31 13.42 49.65
N ALA A 61 43.49 14.01 49.80
CA ALA A 61 44.78 13.34 49.70
C ALA A 61 45.15 12.83 51.10
N ALA A 62 45.55 11.56 51.21
CA ALA A 62 46.14 11.00 52.41
C ALA A 62 47.24 10.00 52.00
N GLU A 63 48.48 10.47 52.03
CA GLU A 63 49.68 9.62 52.14
C GLU A 63 49.79 9.09 53.57
N PRO A 64 50.35 7.88 53.76
CA PRO A 64 51.13 7.59 54.95
C PRO A 64 52.57 7.18 54.58
N ALA A 65 53.49 7.92 55.19
CA ALA A 65 54.91 7.61 55.27
C ALA A 65 55.21 6.99 56.64
N GLU A 66 55.78 5.78 56.69
CA GLU A 66 56.43 5.13 57.85
C GLU A 66 57.19 3.89 57.32
N ALA A 67 58.27 3.32 57.88
CA ALA A 67 59.25 3.67 58.89
C ALA A 67 60.36 2.60 58.73
N SER A 68 61.63 3.00 58.59
CA SER A 68 62.77 2.10 58.33
C SER A 68 63.28 1.47 59.64
N ARG A 69 62.97 0.19 59.86
CA ARG A 69 63.49 -0.64 60.95
C ARG A 69 64.51 -1.64 60.40
N ALA A 70 65.76 -1.55 60.84
CA ALA A 70 66.86 -2.43 60.40
C ALA A 70 66.68 -3.84 61.00
N LEU A 71 66.69 -4.85 60.13
CA LEU A 71 66.48 -6.27 60.45
C LEU A 71 67.80 -7.04 60.49
N ASP A 72 67.81 -8.11 61.30
CA ASP A 72 68.92 -9.03 61.52
C ASP A 72 69.28 -9.85 60.26
N PRO A 73 70.57 -10.12 60.00
CA PRO A 73 71.04 -10.74 58.75
C PRO A 73 70.66 -12.22 58.56
N GLU A 74 70.27 -12.94 59.63
CA GLU A 74 69.79 -14.32 59.54
C GLU A 74 68.33 -14.40 59.05
N GLU A 75 67.52 -13.40 59.39
CA GLU A 75 66.13 -13.24 58.91
C GLU A 75 66.10 -12.82 57.43
N ALA A 76 67.15 -12.13 56.95
CA ALA A 76 67.28 -11.71 55.56
C ALA A 76 67.45 -12.88 54.57
N ALA A 77 68.09 -13.99 54.99
CA ALA A 77 68.27 -15.18 54.14
C ALA A 77 66.98 -15.99 54.00
N ALA A 78 66.22 -16.15 55.08
CA ALA A 78 64.88 -16.77 55.03
C ALA A 78 63.88 -15.91 54.22
N ALA A 79 64.00 -14.58 54.31
CA ALA A 79 63.19 -13.65 53.53
C ALA A 79 63.50 -13.69 52.02
N GLU A 80 64.73 -14.02 51.62
CA GLU A 80 65.10 -14.23 50.22
C GLU A 80 64.45 -15.49 49.63
N GLU A 81 64.49 -16.62 50.33
CA GLU A 81 63.83 -17.86 49.87
C GLU A 81 62.30 -17.70 49.81
N GLU A 82 61.70 -17.00 50.78
CA GLU A 82 60.27 -16.69 50.76
C GLU A 82 59.90 -15.74 49.60
N LYS A 83 60.76 -14.76 49.28
CA LYS A 83 60.58 -13.89 48.11
C LYS A 83 60.63 -14.67 46.80
N GLU A 84 61.55 -15.61 46.65
CA GLU A 84 61.64 -16.42 45.44
C GLU A 84 60.41 -17.33 45.27
N ARG A 85 59.92 -17.95 46.35
CA ARG A 85 58.67 -18.73 46.33
C ARG A 85 57.46 -17.87 45.99
N LYS A 86 57.33 -16.68 46.59
CA LYS A 86 56.25 -15.73 46.26
C LYS A 86 56.32 -15.26 44.82
N LYS A 87 57.54 -15.05 44.28
CA LYS A 87 57.72 -14.66 42.89
C LYS A 87 57.25 -15.77 41.93
N LYS A 88 57.62 -17.03 42.18
CA LYS A 88 57.15 -18.17 41.35
C LYS A 88 55.64 -18.32 41.40
N VAL A 89 55.04 -18.24 42.60
CA VAL A 89 53.58 -18.29 42.74
C VAL A 89 52.91 -17.13 41.99
N ALA A 90 53.49 -15.92 42.05
CA ALA A 90 52.95 -14.78 41.31
C ALA A 90 53.11 -14.90 39.79
N GLU A 91 54.19 -15.53 39.30
CA GLU A 91 54.42 -15.80 37.88
C GLU A 91 53.43 -16.87 37.36
N ASP A 92 53.26 -17.96 38.11
CA ASP A 92 52.27 -19.01 37.80
C ASP A 92 50.82 -18.45 37.84
N GLU A 93 50.52 -17.54 38.78
CA GLU A 93 49.21 -16.86 38.86
C GLU A 93 49.00 -15.90 37.68
N GLN A 94 50.03 -15.15 37.29
CA GLN A 94 49.98 -14.28 36.11
C GLN A 94 49.78 -15.06 34.81
N GLU A 95 50.49 -16.19 34.63
CA GLU A 95 50.31 -17.05 33.47
C GLU A 95 48.90 -17.63 33.41
N ALA A 96 48.36 -18.10 34.55
CA ALA A 96 46.98 -18.58 34.64
C ALA A 96 45.94 -17.49 34.32
N GLU A 97 46.16 -16.26 34.78
CA GLU A 97 45.30 -15.11 34.44
C GLU A 97 45.36 -14.76 32.95
N GLU A 98 46.55 -14.80 32.35
CA GLU A 98 46.74 -14.56 30.92
C GLU A 98 46.04 -15.62 30.06
N GLU A 99 46.18 -16.91 30.41
CA GLU A 99 45.48 -18.00 29.71
C GLU A 99 43.95 -17.84 29.77
N LEU A 100 43.41 -17.48 30.94
CA LEU A 100 41.97 -17.22 31.10
C LEU A 100 41.51 -15.99 30.31
N ALA A 101 42.32 -14.94 30.26
CA ALA A 101 42.05 -13.76 29.43
C ALA A 101 42.07 -14.10 27.94
N GLU A 102 43.04 -14.90 27.49
CA GLU A 102 43.08 -15.39 26.11
C GLU A 102 41.85 -16.23 25.78
N GLU A 103 41.47 -17.17 26.63
CA GLU A 103 40.28 -18.01 26.42
C GLU A 103 39.01 -17.15 26.36
N ALA A 104 38.88 -16.17 27.25
CA ALA A 104 37.76 -15.24 27.24
C ALA A 104 37.68 -14.44 25.94
N THR A 105 38.81 -13.95 25.42
CA THR A 105 38.83 -13.22 24.14
C THR A 105 38.53 -14.14 22.94
N ARG A 106 39.04 -15.38 22.94
CA ARG A 106 38.73 -16.39 21.92
C ARG A 106 37.23 -16.71 21.91
N LYS A 107 36.63 -16.92 23.08
CA LYS A 107 35.19 -17.17 23.24
C LYS A 107 34.35 -15.96 22.80
N ALA A 108 34.77 -14.74 23.13
CA ALA A 108 34.09 -13.52 22.70
C ALA A 108 34.14 -13.35 21.17
N LYS A 109 35.29 -13.64 20.53
CA LYS A 109 35.43 -13.64 19.07
C LYS A 109 34.55 -14.71 18.42
N ALA A 110 34.53 -15.93 18.97
CA ALA A 110 33.68 -17.02 18.47
C ALA A 110 32.18 -16.65 18.51
N ARG A 111 31.72 -16.06 19.62
CA ARG A 111 30.33 -15.58 19.75
C ARG A 111 29.98 -14.50 18.72
N LYS A 112 30.89 -13.55 18.47
CA LYS A 112 30.69 -12.50 17.46
C LYS A 112 30.57 -13.09 16.05
N VAL A 113 31.39 -14.08 15.70
CA VAL A 113 31.32 -14.77 14.41
C VAL A 113 30.02 -15.55 14.27
N GLU A 114 29.58 -16.25 15.32
CA GLU A 114 28.30 -16.97 15.32
C GLU A 114 27.12 -16.00 15.15
N GLU A 115 27.14 -14.86 15.83
CA GLU A 115 26.11 -13.82 15.69
C GLU A 115 26.08 -13.23 14.28
N GLN A 116 27.24 -12.98 13.67
CA GLN A 116 27.34 -12.52 12.28
C GLN A 116 26.76 -13.55 11.31
N ARG A 117 27.08 -14.83 11.47
CA ARG A 117 26.51 -15.91 10.64
C ARG A 117 24.99 -15.97 10.76
N LYS A 118 24.45 -15.87 11.97
CA LYS A 118 22.99 -15.82 12.20
C LYS A 118 22.34 -14.62 11.52
N LYS A 119 22.98 -13.44 11.57
CA LYS A 119 22.48 -12.23 10.89
C LYS A 119 22.50 -12.39 9.37
N GLU A 120 23.57 -12.95 8.81
CA GLU A 120 23.68 -13.21 7.37
C GLU A 120 22.66 -14.25 6.89
N GLU A 121 22.45 -15.31 7.65
CA GLU A 121 21.45 -16.33 7.36
C GLU A 121 20.03 -15.74 7.40
N ALA A 122 19.70 -14.94 8.41
CA ALA A 122 18.42 -14.24 8.50
C ALA A 122 18.21 -13.29 7.32
N ALA A 123 19.23 -12.50 6.94
CA ALA A 123 19.16 -11.61 5.79
C ALA A 123 18.96 -12.36 4.47
N ARG A 124 19.60 -13.53 4.32
CA ARG A 124 19.42 -14.40 3.15
C ARG A 124 18.00 -14.95 3.07
N LEU A 125 17.43 -15.42 4.19
CA LEU A 125 16.05 -15.91 4.23
C LEU A 125 15.04 -14.80 3.94
N GLU A 126 15.26 -13.60 4.47
CA GLU A 126 14.42 -12.44 4.18
C GLU A 126 14.46 -12.07 2.69
N LYS A 127 15.66 -12.07 2.08
CA LYS A 127 15.81 -11.84 0.64
C LYS A 127 15.08 -12.90 -0.20
N GLU A 128 15.20 -14.17 0.16
CA GLU A 128 14.49 -15.26 -0.52
C GLU A 128 12.96 -15.09 -0.41
N ARG A 129 12.46 -14.63 0.75
CA ARG A 129 11.04 -14.32 0.94
C ARG A 129 10.59 -13.19 0.02
N GLN A 130 11.36 -12.10 -0.05
CA GLN A 130 11.07 -10.96 -0.93
C GLN A 130 11.11 -11.36 -2.41
N GLU A 131 12.04 -12.21 -2.83
CA GLU A 131 12.11 -12.71 -4.20
C GLU A 131 10.88 -13.56 -4.56
N LYS A 132 10.42 -14.43 -3.65
CA LYS A 132 9.18 -15.21 -3.83
C LYS A 132 7.95 -14.31 -3.89
N GLU A 133 7.81 -13.36 -2.97
CA GLU A 133 6.72 -12.37 -2.98
C GLU A 133 6.70 -11.56 -4.30
N ALA A 134 7.87 -11.17 -4.81
CA ALA A 134 7.99 -10.47 -6.09
C ALA A 134 7.63 -11.36 -7.28
N GLU A 135 7.97 -12.66 -7.25
CA GLU A 135 7.58 -13.62 -8.28
C GLU A 135 6.06 -13.85 -8.29
N ASP A 136 5.44 -14.03 -7.12
CA ASP A 136 4.00 -14.18 -6.98
C ASP A 136 3.25 -12.95 -7.51
N LEU A 137 3.75 -11.73 -7.22
CA LEU A 137 3.20 -10.50 -7.76
C LEU A 137 3.31 -10.43 -9.29
N LYS A 138 4.44 -10.85 -9.87
CA LYS A 138 4.61 -10.93 -11.33
C LYS A 138 3.63 -11.92 -11.95
N GLN A 139 3.45 -13.09 -11.34
CA GLN A 139 2.49 -14.09 -11.80
C GLN A 139 1.05 -13.56 -11.73
N ARG A 140 0.70 -12.86 -10.65
CA ARG A 140 -0.63 -12.25 -10.48
C ARG A 140 -0.89 -11.17 -11.53
N LEU A 141 0.08 -10.29 -11.79
CA LEU A 141 -0.04 -9.25 -12.84
C LEU A 141 -0.21 -9.87 -14.23
N LYS A 142 0.56 -10.93 -14.53
CA LYS A 142 0.43 -11.67 -15.79
C LYS A 142 -0.96 -12.33 -15.93
N ALA A 143 -1.48 -12.91 -14.84
CA ALA A 143 -2.82 -13.49 -14.83
C ALA A 143 -3.92 -12.42 -15.02
N GLU A 144 -3.76 -11.25 -14.40
CA GLU A 144 -4.67 -10.11 -14.59
C GLU A 144 -4.64 -9.57 -16.02
N GLU A 145 -3.46 -9.48 -16.64
CA GLU A 145 -3.32 -9.08 -18.04
C GLU A 145 -4.01 -10.06 -18.99
N ILE A 146 -3.84 -11.38 -18.78
CA ILE A 146 -4.53 -12.41 -19.55
C ILE A 146 -6.05 -12.29 -19.38
N ALA A 147 -6.54 -12.11 -18.14
CA ALA A 147 -7.96 -11.94 -17.87
C ALA A 147 -8.53 -10.68 -18.54
N ARG A 148 -7.74 -9.59 -18.58
CA ARG A 148 -8.11 -8.36 -19.27
C ARG A 148 -8.25 -8.57 -20.78
N VAL A 149 -7.30 -9.27 -21.41
CA VAL A 149 -7.37 -9.60 -22.85
C VAL A 149 -8.60 -10.46 -23.14
N GLN A 150 -8.83 -11.51 -22.35
CA GLN A 150 -10.02 -12.38 -22.52
C GLN A 150 -11.33 -11.60 -22.38
N ARG A 151 -11.38 -10.62 -21.46
CA ARG A 151 -12.56 -9.75 -21.32
C ARG A 151 -12.79 -8.89 -22.56
N LEU A 152 -11.74 -8.28 -23.11
CA LEU A 152 -11.85 -7.46 -24.32
C LEU A 152 -12.28 -8.31 -25.53
N GLU A 153 -11.72 -9.52 -25.68
CA GLU A 153 -12.14 -10.47 -26.72
C GLU A 153 -13.61 -10.86 -26.56
N ALA A 154 -14.08 -11.13 -25.33
CA ALA A 154 -15.48 -11.45 -25.07
C ALA A 154 -16.41 -10.26 -25.38
N GLU A 155 -16.00 -9.03 -25.06
CA GLU A 155 -16.72 -7.80 -25.39
C GLU A 155 -16.79 -7.59 -26.92
N GLU A 156 -15.72 -7.87 -27.65
CA GLU A 156 -15.69 -7.79 -29.12
C GLU A 156 -16.61 -8.84 -29.77
N ILE A 157 -16.57 -10.09 -29.30
CA ILE A 157 -17.47 -11.15 -29.76
C ILE A 157 -18.93 -10.77 -29.49
N ALA A 158 -19.23 -10.20 -28.33
CA ALA A 158 -20.57 -9.73 -27.99
C ALA A 158 -21.02 -8.59 -28.92
N ARG A 159 -20.13 -7.65 -29.24
CA ARG A 159 -20.41 -6.55 -30.19
C ARG A 159 -20.74 -7.09 -31.58
N VAL A 160 -19.90 -7.97 -32.13
CA VAL A 160 -20.11 -8.58 -33.46
C VAL A 160 -21.42 -9.36 -33.51
N LYS A 161 -21.75 -10.08 -32.43
CA LYS A 161 -23.02 -10.80 -32.33
C LYS A 161 -24.22 -9.84 -32.33
N ALA A 162 -24.16 -8.74 -31.58
CA ALA A 162 -25.21 -7.74 -31.56
C ALA A 162 -25.42 -7.07 -32.93
N GLU A 163 -24.33 -6.73 -33.63
CA GLU A 163 -24.38 -6.19 -34.99
C GLU A 163 -25.02 -7.19 -35.98
N ALA A 164 -24.71 -8.49 -35.85
CA ALA A 164 -25.32 -9.53 -36.67
C ALA A 164 -26.83 -9.69 -36.40
N GLU A 165 -27.25 -9.61 -35.13
CA GLU A 165 -28.67 -9.66 -34.74
C GLU A 165 -29.44 -8.43 -35.26
N GLU A 166 -28.84 -7.24 -35.20
CA GLU A 166 -29.41 -6.00 -35.76
C GLU A 166 -29.54 -6.09 -37.29
N ALA A 167 -28.51 -6.58 -37.99
CA ALA A 167 -28.56 -6.78 -39.44
C ALA A 167 -29.68 -7.76 -39.84
N LEU A 168 -29.85 -8.85 -39.09
CA LEU A 168 -30.94 -9.80 -39.31
C LEU A 168 -32.32 -9.15 -39.07
N ALA A 169 -32.44 -8.29 -38.05
CA ALA A 169 -33.66 -7.56 -37.77
C ALA A 169 -34.02 -6.58 -38.91
N LEU A 170 -33.03 -5.86 -39.43
CA LEU A 170 -33.20 -4.95 -40.57
C LEU A 170 -33.62 -5.71 -41.84
N GLU A 171 -33.05 -6.89 -42.10
CA GLU A 171 -33.44 -7.73 -43.24
C GLU A 171 -34.90 -8.21 -43.12
N LYS A 172 -35.32 -8.64 -41.93
CA LYS A 172 -36.71 -9.02 -41.64
C LYS A 172 -37.66 -7.84 -41.86
N HIS A 173 -37.32 -6.66 -41.33
CA HIS A 173 -38.13 -5.46 -41.52
C HIS A 173 -38.24 -5.08 -43.00
N LYS A 174 -37.13 -5.15 -43.76
CA LYS A 174 -37.14 -4.90 -45.21
C LYS A 174 -38.10 -5.83 -45.95
N LYS A 175 -38.07 -7.13 -45.64
CA LYS A 175 -38.99 -8.13 -46.20
C LYS A 175 -40.45 -7.83 -45.84
N GLU A 176 -40.72 -7.44 -44.60
CA GLU A 176 -42.07 -7.07 -44.17
C GLU A 176 -42.60 -5.83 -44.91
N VAL A 177 -41.76 -4.80 -45.07
CA VAL A 177 -42.09 -3.60 -45.85
C VAL A 177 -42.39 -3.95 -47.31
N GLU A 178 -41.59 -4.84 -47.92
CA GLU A 178 -41.83 -5.30 -49.30
C GLU A 178 -43.16 -6.05 -49.43
N VAL A 179 -43.48 -6.93 -48.47
CA VAL A 179 -44.77 -7.64 -48.44
C VAL A 179 -45.92 -6.65 -48.32
N ARG A 180 -45.85 -5.69 -47.38
CA ARG A 180 -46.87 -4.64 -47.22
C ARG A 180 -47.02 -3.78 -48.47
N ALA A 181 -45.93 -3.47 -49.17
CA ALA A 181 -45.98 -2.72 -50.42
C ALA A 181 -46.73 -3.48 -51.51
N LYS A 182 -46.46 -4.79 -51.67
CA LYS A 182 -47.18 -5.65 -52.63
C LYS A 182 -48.66 -5.79 -52.29
N GLU A 183 -48.99 -5.91 -51.00
CA GLU A 183 -50.39 -5.94 -50.56
C GLU A 183 -51.12 -4.63 -50.86
N ASN A 184 -50.49 -3.48 -50.60
CA ASN A 184 -51.05 -2.17 -50.90
C ASN A 184 -51.24 -1.97 -52.42
N GLU A 185 -50.29 -2.42 -53.23
CA GLU A 185 -50.40 -2.39 -54.69
C GLU A 185 -51.58 -3.27 -55.18
N ALA A 186 -51.71 -4.49 -54.65
CA ALA A 186 -52.83 -5.37 -54.98
C ALA A 186 -54.19 -4.76 -54.57
N ARG A 187 -54.26 -4.14 -53.40
CA ARG A 187 -55.45 -3.39 -52.94
C ARG A 187 -55.78 -2.24 -53.89
N SER A 188 -54.78 -1.46 -54.31
CA SER A 188 -54.94 -0.35 -55.25
C SER A 188 -55.46 -0.84 -56.62
N ARG A 189 -54.84 -1.88 -57.18
CA ARG A 189 -55.31 -2.50 -58.44
C ARG A 189 -56.75 -2.99 -58.34
N LYS A 190 -57.12 -3.61 -57.21
CA LYS A 190 -58.49 -4.05 -56.96
C LYS A 190 -59.48 -2.88 -56.90
N ALA A 191 -59.09 -1.77 -56.27
CA ALA A 191 -59.89 -0.55 -56.23
C ALA A 191 -60.09 0.04 -57.63
N GLN A 192 -59.03 0.13 -58.44
CA GLN A 192 -59.11 0.60 -59.83
C GLN A 192 -60.04 -0.26 -60.69
N MET A 193 -59.94 -1.60 -60.57
CA MET A 193 -60.84 -2.52 -61.27
C MET A 193 -62.30 -2.32 -60.86
N PHE A 194 -62.55 -2.07 -59.57
CA PHE A 194 -63.89 -1.76 -59.08
C PHE A 194 -64.42 -0.44 -59.65
N GLU A 195 -63.61 0.62 -59.67
CA GLU A 195 -63.99 1.91 -60.27
C GLU A 195 -64.31 1.79 -61.76
N LEU A 196 -63.49 1.05 -62.52
CA LEU A 196 -63.73 0.77 -63.94
C LEU A 196 -65.06 0.03 -64.14
N HIS A 197 -65.36 -0.95 -63.30
CA HIS A 197 -66.62 -1.69 -63.34
C HIS A 197 -67.83 -0.80 -63.05
N VAL A 198 -67.73 0.07 -62.04
CA VAL A 198 -68.77 1.05 -61.70
C VAL A 198 -69.00 2.01 -62.87
N ARG A 199 -67.92 2.55 -63.45
CA ARG A 199 -67.99 3.46 -64.61
C ARG A 199 -68.64 2.79 -65.82
N SER A 200 -68.26 1.55 -66.11
CA SER A 200 -68.85 0.76 -67.20
C SER A 200 -70.35 0.55 -67.00
N LYS A 201 -70.79 0.22 -65.78
CA LYS A 201 -72.23 0.12 -65.45
C LYS A 201 -72.97 1.44 -65.62
N GLN A 202 -72.37 2.55 -65.19
CA GLN A 202 -72.96 3.87 -65.36
C GLN A 202 -73.10 4.25 -66.84
N GLN A 203 -72.09 3.95 -67.67
CA GLN A 203 -72.17 4.16 -69.12
C GLN A 203 -73.27 3.31 -69.76
N ALA A 204 -73.37 2.02 -69.41
CA ALA A 204 -74.43 1.15 -69.93
C ALA A 204 -75.84 1.60 -69.51
N ALA A 205 -75.99 2.11 -68.29
CA ALA A 205 -77.25 2.69 -67.84
C ALA A 205 -77.58 4.00 -68.57
N TRP A 206 -76.57 4.82 -68.86
CA TRP A 206 -76.72 6.07 -69.61
C TRP A 206 -77.13 5.81 -71.06
N THR A 207 -76.44 4.91 -71.77
CA THR A 207 -76.81 4.54 -73.15
C THR A 207 -78.20 3.93 -73.22
N LYS A 208 -78.55 3.07 -72.26
CA LYS A 208 -79.91 2.50 -72.19
C LYS A 208 -80.97 3.59 -72.00
N LYS A 209 -80.69 4.59 -71.17
CA LYS A 209 -81.61 5.72 -70.97
C LYS A 209 -81.76 6.56 -72.25
N GLU A 210 -80.67 6.79 -72.98
CA GLU A 210 -80.67 7.50 -74.26
C GLU A 210 -81.49 6.75 -75.32
N GLU A 211 -81.33 5.42 -75.42
CA GLU A 211 -82.14 4.56 -76.28
C GLU A 211 -83.63 4.60 -75.90
N GLU A 212 -83.96 4.58 -74.61
CA GLU A 212 -85.34 4.70 -74.11
C GLU A 212 -85.95 6.09 -74.43
N GLU A 213 -85.18 7.18 -74.31
CA GLU A 213 -85.60 8.53 -74.70
C GLU A 213 -85.82 8.66 -76.22
N GLU A 214 -84.90 8.15 -77.04
CA GLU A 214 -85.03 8.17 -78.51
C GLU A 214 -86.24 7.34 -78.97
N ALA A 215 -86.47 6.17 -78.37
CA ALA A 215 -87.64 5.35 -78.65
C ALA A 215 -88.95 6.05 -78.26
N ALA A 216 -88.96 6.75 -77.12
CA ALA A 216 -90.12 7.53 -76.69
C ALA A 216 -90.38 8.74 -77.60
N GLU A 217 -89.34 9.40 -78.10
CA GLU A 217 -89.46 10.49 -79.08
C GLU A 217 -90.02 10.00 -80.41
N LYS A 218 -89.50 8.88 -80.94
CA LYS A 218 -90.03 8.22 -82.14
C LYS A 218 -91.51 7.87 -81.99
N ALA A 219 -91.90 7.28 -80.86
CA ALA A 219 -93.30 6.96 -80.57
C ALA A 219 -94.19 8.21 -80.55
N ARG A 220 -93.71 9.35 -80.04
CA ARG A 220 -94.45 10.63 -80.07
C ARG A 220 -94.61 11.23 -81.46
N THR A 221 -93.69 10.97 -82.39
CA THR A 221 -93.77 11.48 -83.76
C THR A 221 -94.68 10.66 -84.68
N GLU A 222 -95.05 9.44 -84.27
CA GLU A 222 -95.92 8.53 -85.04
C GLU A 222 -97.41 8.60 -84.65
N GLU A 223 -97.78 9.29 -83.55
CA GLU A 223 -99.16 9.61 -83.17
C GLU A 223 -99.70 10.87 -83.87
#